data_AF-A0A920N9U3-F1
#
_entry.id   AF-A0A920N9U3-F1
#
_cell.length_a   1.000
_cell.length_b   1.000
_cell.length_c   1.000
_cell.angle_alpha   90.00
_cell.angle_beta   90.00
_cell.angle_gamma   90.00
#
_symmetry.space_group_name_H-M   'P 1'
#
loop_
_entity.id
_entity.type
_entity.pdbx_description
1 polymer ?
#
loop_
_entity_poly.entity_id
_entity_poly.type
_entity_poly.pdbx_seq_one_letter_code
_entity_poly.pdbx_strand_id
1 'polypeptide(L)'
;MDAFSGLKVIELAQGVAGPFCGKLFAGLGADVIKIEPPAGDHSRTFGPFMSDADNKVEGSGAFLYLNTGKRSVTIDLESDNGKDEVLDLIKNADVLIDDLNAKFKQKNNLDFPNLSVSNPILLRHLSHHSVNMAHIAIIWPPI
;
A
#
# COMPACT_ATOMS: atom_id res chain seq x y z
N MET A 1 20.81 -1.79 -14.30
CA MET A 1 19.76 -2.80 -14.09
C MET A 1 19.38 -2.66 -12.64
N ASP A 2 18.18 -2.14 -12.37
CA ASP A 2 17.72 -1.92 -11.00
C ASP A 2 17.25 -3.24 -10.40
N ALA A 3 17.49 -3.45 -9.11
CA ALA A 3 17.37 -4.76 -8.47
C ALA A 3 15.95 -5.35 -8.53
N PHE A 4 14.92 -4.50 -8.55
CA PHE A 4 13.50 -4.89 -8.54
C PHE A 4 12.76 -4.53 -9.83
N SER A 5 13.50 -4.24 -10.91
CA SER A 5 12.91 -4.02 -12.22
C SER A 5 12.02 -5.20 -12.64
N GLY A 6 10.77 -4.91 -13.00
CA GLY A 6 9.78 -5.91 -13.42
C GLY A 6 8.87 -6.42 -12.29
N LEU A 7 9.16 -6.10 -11.02
CA LEU A 7 8.22 -6.39 -9.93
C LEU A 7 7.06 -5.40 -9.92
N LYS A 8 5.84 -5.91 -9.79
CA LYS A 8 4.63 -5.12 -9.56
C LYS A 8 4.21 -5.18 -8.10
N VAL A 9 4.09 -4.00 -7.49
CA VAL A 9 3.75 -3.85 -6.06
C VAL A 9 2.43 -3.11 -5.94
N ILE A 10 1.50 -3.66 -5.16
CA ILE A 10 0.27 -2.98 -4.75
C ILE A 10 0.43 -2.53 -3.30
N GLU A 11 0.23 -1.24 -3.04
CA GLU A 11 0.31 -0.64 -1.71
C GLU A 11 -1.08 -0.12 -1.29
N LEU A 12 -1.69 -0.77 -0.31
CA LEU A 12 -2.91 -0.32 0.38
C LEU A 12 -2.60 0.47 1.66
N ALA A 13 -1.35 0.39 2.13
CA ALA A 13 -0.94 1.00 3.39
C ALA A 13 -0.93 2.53 3.33
N GLN A 14 -1.21 3.17 4.48
CA GLN A 14 -1.24 4.62 4.59
C GLN A 14 -0.21 5.14 5.61
N GLY A 15 -0.01 6.46 5.64
CA GLY A 15 0.82 7.08 6.66
C GLY A 15 2.31 6.96 6.37
N VAL A 16 3.04 6.19 7.19
CA VAL A 16 4.52 6.22 7.19
C VAL A 16 5.14 4.87 6.90
N ALA A 17 4.90 3.85 7.73
CA ALA A 17 5.69 2.62 7.69
C ALA A 17 5.48 1.82 6.38
N GLY A 18 4.23 1.59 5.98
CA GLY A 18 3.91 0.95 4.71
C GLY A 18 4.38 1.77 3.50
N PRO A 19 4.05 3.07 3.42
CA PRO A 19 4.55 3.93 2.36
C PRO A 19 6.08 4.01 2.25
N PHE A 20 6.80 3.96 3.37
CA PHE A 20 8.27 3.89 3.35
C PHE A 20 8.77 2.59 2.73
N CYS A 21 8.14 1.44 3.04
CA CYS A 21 8.43 0.17 2.37
C CYS A 21 8.22 0.28 0.85
N GLY A 22 7.05 0.74 0.40
CA GLY A 22 6.77 0.92 -1.02
C GLY A 22 7.72 1.92 -1.70
N LYS A 23 8.18 2.95 -0.98
CA LYS A 23 9.21 3.88 -1.48
C LYS A 23 10.53 3.17 -1.78
N LEU A 24 10.95 2.24 -0.93
CA LEU A 24 12.16 1.45 -1.16
C LEU A 24 12.00 0.56 -2.39
N PHE A 25 10.83 -0.07 -2.57
CA PHE A 25 10.53 -0.84 -3.78
C PHE A 25 10.60 0.03 -5.04
N ALA A 26 9.93 1.18 -5.04
CA ALA A 26 9.96 2.11 -6.17
C ALA A 26 11.38 2.61 -6.47
N GLY A 27 12.14 2.96 -5.42
CA GLY A 27 13.53 3.42 -5.55
C GLY A 27 14.50 2.34 -6.07
N LEU A 28 14.12 1.07 -5.97
CA LEU A 28 14.86 -0.08 -6.51
C LEU A 28 14.31 -0.54 -7.88
N GLY A 29 13.40 0.22 -8.48
CA GLY A 29 12.91 0.00 -9.85
C GLY A 29 11.61 -0.80 -9.98
N ALA A 30 10.90 -1.10 -8.89
CA ALA A 30 9.60 -1.77 -8.96
C ALA A 30 8.49 -0.82 -9.46
N ASP A 31 7.48 -1.35 -10.14
CA ASP A 31 6.24 -0.64 -10.47
C ASP A 31 5.30 -0.67 -9.26
N VAL A 32 5.29 0.42 -8.48
CA VAL A 32 4.49 0.53 -7.27
C VAL A 32 3.21 1.32 -7.55
N ILE A 33 2.07 0.66 -7.38
CA ILE A 33 0.74 1.26 -7.43
C ILE A 33 0.23 1.43 -6.00
N LYS A 34 0.08 2.68 -5.57
CA LYS A 34 -0.60 3.05 -4.33
C LYS A 34 -2.10 3.15 -4.58
N ILE A 35 -2.88 2.45 -3.78
CA ILE A 35 -4.34 2.57 -3.75
C ILE A 35 -4.70 3.50 -2.60
N GLU A 36 -5.36 4.62 -2.92
CA GLU A 36 -5.82 5.58 -1.94
C GLU A 36 -7.35 5.52 -1.81
N PRO A 37 -7.92 5.72 -0.60
CA PRO A 37 -9.35 5.91 -0.47
C PRO A 37 -9.77 7.24 -1.14
N PRO A 38 -11.08 7.49 -1.37
CA PRO A 38 -11.57 8.76 -1.92
C PRO A 38 -11.11 10.02 -1.18
N ALA A 39 -10.84 9.91 0.13
CA ALA A 39 -10.31 10.99 0.95
C ALA A 39 -8.79 11.24 0.77
N GLY A 40 -8.09 10.38 0.03
CA GLY A 40 -6.63 10.35 -0.07
C GLY A 40 -5.96 9.69 1.14
N ASP A 41 -4.66 9.40 1.02
CA ASP A 41 -3.82 8.98 2.14
C ASP A 41 -3.78 10.08 3.21
N HIS A 42 -4.02 9.71 4.46
CA HIS A 42 -4.06 10.67 5.56
C HIS A 42 -2.74 11.46 5.74
N SER A 43 -1.60 10.93 5.28
CA SER A 43 -0.31 11.64 5.29
C SER A 43 -0.26 12.86 4.38
N ARG A 44 -1.21 13.02 3.45
CA ARG A 44 -1.44 14.27 2.70
C ARG A 44 -1.78 15.44 3.60
N THR A 45 -2.19 15.18 4.84
CA THR A 45 -2.45 16.21 5.86
C THR A 45 -1.29 16.40 6.85
N PHE A 46 -0.18 15.67 6.67
CA PHE A 46 0.99 15.78 7.55
C PHE A 46 1.91 16.90 7.08
N GLY A 47 2.17 17.87 7.96
CA GLY A 47 3.17 18.89 7.70
C GLY A 47 4.60 18.31 7.63
N PRO A 48 5.59 19.09 7.15
CA PRO A 48 5.45 20.46 6.65
C PRO A 48 4.75 20.52 5.29
N PHE A 49 4.12 21.65 4.99
CA PHE A 49 3.51 21.92 3.69
C PHE A 49 4.41 22.88 2.89
N MET A 50 4.55 22.65 1.58
CA MET A 50 5.22 23.61 0.69
C MET A 50 4.49 24.95 0.74
N SER A 51 5.24 26.05 0.85
CA SER A 51 4.73 27.41 1.11
C SER A 51 3.78 27.93 0.03
N ASP A 52 3.92 27.42 -1.19
CA ASP A 52 3.26 27.95 -2.38
C ASP A 52 2.15 27.03 -2.91
N ALA A 53 1.79 25.99 -2.15
CA ALA A 53 0.71 25.09 -2.53
C ALA A 53 -0.65 25.71 -2.18
N ASP A 54 -1.31 26.34 -3.15
CA ASP A 54 -2.73 26.75 -3.07
C ASP A 54 -3.64 25.60 -2.60
N ASN A 55 -3.20 24.35 -2.82
CA ASN A 55 -3.83 23.14 -2.34
C ASN A 55 -2.96 22.45 -1.27
N LYS A 56 -3.27 22.68 0.01
CA LYS A 56 -2.54 22.09 1.15
C LYS A 56 -2.44 20.56 1.11
N VAL A 57 -3.41 19.88 0.50
CA VAL A 57 -3.47 18.40 0.42
C VAL A 57 -2.38 17.84 -0.50
N GLU A 58 -2.02 18.54 -1.57
CA GLU A 58 -0.91 18.15 -2.45
C GLU A 58 0.45 18.69 -1.99
N GLY A 59 0.44 19.58 -0.98
CA GLY A 59 1.64 20.26 -0.49
C GLY A 59 2.40 19.50 0.61
N SER A 60 1.90 18.37 1.10
CA SER A 60 2.51 17.63 2.22
C SER A 60 3.88 17.08 1.84
N GLY A 61 4.94 17.62 2.46
CA GLY A 61 6.30 17.13 2.28
C GLY A 61 6.48 15.68 2.74
N ALA A 62 5.73 15.26 3.77
CA ALA A 62 5.71 13.87 4.23
C ALA A 62 5.16 12.93 3.16
N PHE A 63 3.99 13.26 2.59
CA PHE A 63 3.37 12.45 1.54
C PHE A 63 4.25 12.41 0.29
N LEU A 64 4.73 13.57 -0.16
CA LEU A 64 5.56 13.69 -1.36
C LEU A 64 6.84 12.87 -1.21
N TYR A 65 7.53 12.96 -0.08
CA TYR A 65 8.73 12.17 0.17
C TYR A 65 8.44 10.67 0.18
N LEU A 66 7.41 10.22 0.89
CA LEU A 66 7.11 8.80 1.08
C LEU A 66 6.51 8.14 -0.17
N ASN A 67 5.92 8.91 -1.08
CA ASN A 67 5.24 8.38 -2.26
C ASN A 67 5.91 8.76 -3.59
N THR A 68 7.09 9.37 -3.54
CA THR A 68 7.93 9.61 -4.73
C THR A 68 8.20 8.28 -5.47
N GLY A 69 7.99 8.27 -6.79
CA GLY A 69 8.23 7.12 -7.65
C GLY A 69 7.07 6.12 -7.73
N LYS A 70 5.96 6.37 -7.04
CA LYS A 70 4.75 5.54 -7.10
C LYS A 70 3.72 6.13 -8.06
N ARG A 71 2.87 5.28 -8.63
CA ARG A 71 1.61 5.67 -9.29
C ARG A 71 0.50 5.58 -8.27
N SER A 72 -0.38 6.58 -8.21
CA SER A 72 -1.54 6.55 -7.31
C SER A 72 -2.84 6.37 -8.09
N VAL A 73 -3.75 5.57 -7.55
CA VAL A 73 -5.14 5.45 -8.02
C VAL A 73 -6.07 5.50 -6.81
N THR A 74 -7.20 6.18 -6.98
CA THR A 74 -8.23 6.26 -5.94
C THR A 74 -9.24 5.14 -6.13
N ILE A 75 -9.41 4.29 -5.12
CA ILE A 75 -10.42 3.21 -5.11
C ILE A 75 -11.10 3.15 -3.74
N ASP A 76 -12.42 3.10 -3.75
CA ASP A 76 -13.22 2.90 -2.52
C ASP A 76 -13.34 1.42 -2.17
N LEU A 77 -12.51 0.98 -1.22
CA LEU A 77 -12.50 -0.39 -0.69
C LEU A 77 -13.78 -0.79 0.06
N GLU A 78 -14.65 0.15 0.41
CA GLU A 78 -15.94 -0.17 1.04
C GLU A 78 -17.03 -0.48 0.02
N SER A 79 -16.88 0.02 -1.21
CA SER A 79 -17.76 -0.28 -2.33
C SER A 79 -17.50 -1.68 -2.92
N ASP A 80 -18.54 -2.34 -3.41
CA ASP A 80 -18.38 -3.68 -4.01
C ASP A 80 -17.54 -3.63 -5.29
N ASN A 81 -17.74 -2.62 -6.13
CA ASN A 81 -16.93 -2.40 -7.33
C ASN A 81 -15.45 -2.16 -6.99
N GLY A 82 -15.16 -1.34 -5.99
CA GLY A 82 -13.77 -1.06 -5.61
C GLY A 82 -13.05 -2.25 -4.98
N LYS A 83 -13.77 -3.16 -4.31
CA LYS A 83 -13.21 -4.43 -3.85
C LYS A 83 -12.80 -5.31 -5.03
N ASP A 84 -13.67 -5.44 -6.03
CA ASP A 84 -13.38 -6.25 -7.22
C ASP A 84 -12.19 -5.69 -8.00
N GLU A 85 -12.15 -4.36 -8.20
CA GLU A 85 -11.03 -3.67 -8.86
C GLU A 85 -9.70 -3.92 -8.13
N VAL A 86 -9.68 -3.83 -6.80
CA VAL A 86 -8.46 -4.05 -6.02
C VAL A 86 -8.03 -5.51 -6.02
N LEU A 87 -8.98 -6.44 -5.93
CA LEU A 87 -8.68 -7.86 -6.05
C LEU A 87 -8.07 -8.19 -7.42
N ASP A 88 -8.58 -7.59 -8.51
CA ASP A 88 -8.01 -7.78 -9.85
C ASP A 88 -6.61 -7.19 -10.01
N LEU A 89 -6.34 -6.06 -9.35
CA LEU A 89 -4.98 -5.50 -9.29
C LEU A 89 -4.03 -6.43 -8.52
N ILE A 90 -4.46 -6.94 -7.36
CA ILE A 90 -3.68 -7.84 -6.50
C ILE A 90 -3.39 -9.17 -7.18
N LYS A 91 -4.32 -9.71 -7.97
CA LYS A 91 -4.13 -10.98 -8.71
C LYS A 91 -2.90 -10.99 -9.62
N ASN A 92 -2.51 -9.80 -10.10
CA ASN A 92 -1.40 -9.64 -11.03
C ASN A 92 -0.16 -9.04 -10.35
N ALA A 93 -0.16 -8.91 -9.03
CA ALA A 93 0.91 -8.30 -8.26
C ALA A 93 1.90 -9.36 -7.77
N ASP A 94 3.18 -8.99 -7.75
CA ASP A 94 4.21 -9.80 -7.10
C ASP A 94 4.29 -9.52 -5.61
N VAL A 95 3.91 -8.30 -5.19
CA VAL A 95 3.98 -7.85 -3.80
C VAL A 95 2.73 -7.08 -3.41
N LEU A 96 2.19 -7.37 -2.23
CA LEU A 96 1.13 -6.56 -1.60
C LEU A 96 1.61 -6.02 -0.25
N ILE A 97 1.51 -4.70 -0.07
CA ILE A 97 1.83 -3.95 1.15
C ILE A 97 0.53 -3.41 1.76
N ASP A 98 0.15 -3.88 2.95
CA ASP A 98 -1.05 -3.42 3.66
C ASP A 98 -0.79 -3.15 5.15
N ASP A 99 -1.56 -2.22 5.71
CA ASP A 99 -1.68 -1.95 7.16
C ASP A 99 -3.13 -2.12 7.66
N LEU A 100 -3.96 -2.81 6.89
CA LEU A 100 -5.38 -2.99 7.15
C LEU A 100 -5.58 -3.89 8.37
N ASN A 101 -6.54 -3.53 9.21
CA ASN A 101 -6.90 -4.35 10.36
C ASN A 101 -7.51 -5.70 9.93
N ALA A 102 -7.33 -6.73 10.76
CA ALA A 102 -7.75 -8.09 10.43
C ALA A 102 -9.26 -8.22 10.16
N LYS A 103 -10.09 -7.49 10.91
CA LYS A 103 -11.55 -7.51 10.73
C LYS A 103 -11.96 -6.97 9.36
N PHE A 104 -11.35 -5.87 8.93
CA PHE A 104 -11.57 -5.29 7.62
C PHE A 104 -11.16 -6.26 6.51
N LYS A 105 -10.00 -6.91 6.65
CA LYS A 105 -9.54 -7.90 5.67
C LYS A 105 -10.48 -9.08 5.52
N GLN A 106 -10.91 -9.67 6.64
CA GLN A 106 -11.85 -10.79 6.63
C GLN A 106 -13.20 -10.40 6.03
N LYS A 107 -13.70 -9.19 6.34
CA LYS A 107 -14.96 -8.68 5.77
C LYS A 107 -14.89 -8.48 4.26
N ASN A 108 -13.72 -8.12 3.74
CA ASN A 108 -13.53 -7.71 2.35
C ASN A 108 -12.73 -8.73 1.51
N ASN A 109 -12.55 -9.96 1.98
CA ASN A 109 -11.79 -11.02 1.30
C ASN A 109 -10.33 -10.64 0.95
N LEU A 110 -9.72 -9.76 1.75
CA LEU A 110 -8.32 -9.34 1.64
C LEU A 110 -7.41 -10.04 2.66
N ASP A 111 -7.88 -11.13 3.25
CA ASP A 111 -7.14 -11.96 4.20
C ASP A 111 -6.35 -13.09 3.50
N PHE A 112 -5.41 -13.68 4.23
CA PHE A 112 -4.45 -14.63 3.67
C PHE A 112 -5.08 -15.75 2.84
N PRO A 113 -6.09 -16.50 3.33
CA PRO A 113 -6.60 -17.64 2.60
C PRO A 113 -7.19 -17.26 1.24
N ASN A 114 -7.76 -16.05 1.14
CA ASN A 114 -8.32 -15.53 -0.10
C ASN A 114 -7.24 -15.01 -1.06
N LEU A 115 -6.14 -14.44 -0.55
CA LEU A 115 -5.06 -13.87 -1.36
C LEU A 115 -3.94 -14.87 -1.72
N SER A 116 -3.76 -15.94 -0.94
CA SER A 116 -2.71 -16.95 -1.21
C SER A 116 -2.97 -17.72 -2.51
N VAL A 117 -4.22 -17.76 -2.97
CA VAL A 117 -4.60 -18.40 -4.24
C VAL A 117 -4.03 -17.65 -5.45
N SER A 118 -3.81 -16.34 -5.32
CA SER A 118 -3.34 -15.48 -6.41
C SER A 118 -1.84 -15.26 -6.48
N ASN A 119 -1.06 -15.90 -5.59
CA ASN A 119 0.41 -15.95 -5.59
C ASN A 119 1.25 -14.63 -5.43
N PRO A 120 0.78 -13.54 -4.78
CA PRO A 120 1.66 -12.44 -4.42
C PRO A 120 2.54 -12.81 -3.21
N ILE A 121 3.80 -12.37 -3.21
CA ILE A 121 4.64 -12.28 -2.00
C ILE A 121 4.01 -11.21 -1.10
N LEU A 122 3.37 -11.66 -0.03
CA LEU A 122 2.69 -10.74 0.87
C LEU A 122 3.70 -10.08 1.81
N LEU A 123 3.73 -8.75 1.86
CA LEU A 123 4.49 -7.93 2.82
C LEU A 123 3.54 -7.23 3.78
N ARG A 124 3.43 -7.74 5.01
CA ARG A 124 2.50 -7.18 6.00
C ARG A 124 3.14 -6.11 6.86
N HIS A 125 2.44 -5.00 7.10
CA HIS A 125 2.69 -4.15 8.26
C HIS A 125 1.53 -4.29 9.25
N LEU A 126 1.79 -4.73 10.49
CA LEU A 126 0.77 -4.78 11.54
C LEU A 126 0.85 -3.51 12.38
N SER A 127 -0.22 -2.73 12.41
CA SER A 127 -0.32 -1.49 13.18
C SER A 127 -0.64 -1.75 14.68
N HIS A 128 -0.27 -0.79 15.50
CA HIS A 128 0.01 -0.81 16.95
C HIS A 128 -1.14 -1.21 17.93
N HIS A 129 -2.28 -1.72 17.48
CA HIS A 129 -3.44 -2.01 18.36
C HIS A 129 -3.57 -3.46 18.84
N SER A 130 -2.60 -4.30 18.50
CA SER A 130 -2.36 -5.56 19.17
C SER A 130 -0.95 -5.52 19.73
N VAL A 131 -0.82 -5.69 21.04
CA VAL A 131 0.45 -5.78 21.77
C VAL A 131 1.18 -7.04 21.27
N ASN A 132 1.83 -6.97 20.11
CA ASN A 132 2.78 -7.95 19.58
C ASN A 132 3.38 -7.37 18.29
N MET A 133 4.60 -6.86 18.42
CA MET A 133 5.61 -6.48 17.42
C MET A 133 5.18 -6.33 15.96
N ALA A 134 5.47 -5.16 15.39
CA ALA A 134 5.41 -4.89 13.96
C ALA A 134 6.37 -5.84 13.21
N HIS A 135 5.83 -6.93 12.65
CA HIS A 135 6.58 -7.82 11.78
C HIS A 135 6.27 -7.45 10.33
N ILE A 136 7.31 -7.07 9.57
CA ILE A 136 7.29 -7.22 8.12
C ILE A 136 7.32 -8.72 7.85
N ALA A 137 6.16 -9.34 7.64
CA ALA A 137 6.12 -10.72 7.22
C ALA A 137 6.28 -10.74 5.70
N ILE A 138 7.44 -11.19 5.21
CA ILE A 138 7.62 -11.62 3.81
C ILE A 138 7.18 -13.07 3.76
N ILE A 139 5.98 -13.33 3.23
CA ILE A 139 5.43 -14.68 3.19
C ILE A 139 5.59 -15.20 1.76
N TRP A 140 6.59 -16.07 1.55
CA TRP A 140 6.78 -16.83 0.32
C TRP A 140 5.72 -17.94 0.25
N PRO A 141 5.14 -18.27 -0.92
CA PRO A 141 4.32 -19.47 -1.05
C PRO A 141 5.13 -20.73 -0.64
N PRO A 142 4.52 -21.75 -0.05
CA PRO A 142 5.22 -23.02 0.18
C PRO A 142 5.67 -23.58 -1.18
N ILE A 143 6.95 -23.98 -1.25
CA ILE A 143 7.56 -24.67 -2.40
C ILE A 143 6.89 -26.03 -2.60
#